data_AF-A0A319C791-F1
#
_entry.id   AF-A0A319C791-F1
#
_cell.length_a   1.000
_cell.length_b   1.000
_cell.length_c   1.000
_cell.angle_alpha   90.00
_cell.angle_beta   90.00
_cell.angle_gamma   90.00
#
_symmetry.space_group_name_H-M   'P 1'
#
loop_
_entity.id
_entity.type
_entity.pdbx_description
1 polymer ?
#
loop_
_entity_poly.entity_id
_entity_poly.type
_entity_poly.pdbx_seq_one_letter_code
_entity_poly.pdbx_strand_id
1 'polypeptide(L)'
;MSSGTAKDLFLFLARQIESFLRIHHNEHFEAHIRRRNQKKDDCEEELFDLGFTFSFPVRQLGINKGTLIRWTKGFDIPDAVGQDVCALLQCAIDELDLPVRVAALVNDTVGTLMARSYTSPGATGTFLGAIFGTGTNGAYVEKLDRITKMQTIEHSSYDKSTGEMIINAEWGSFDNHLSVLPNTVYDQQLDADSNNPGIQMFEKRVSGMFLGEILRRVMLDMHGKESLGFLKSSASSTVSVPKESSLFRQWGIDTSLLSLVEADKTENLDQIKTALKDHLKIENPSNDDCKAIQTVVHAIGKRAARLAAVPLAAVLHSTGKLQLEDLVDIGVDGSLVEFYPNFEGHMRDALREVPEVGEAGNKKIRIGISKDGSGVGAALIALVASKEDAKKPNTSGLRGQ
;
A
#
# COMPACT_ATOMS: atom_id res chain seq x y z
N MET A 1 11.99 -7.99 13.01
CA MET A 1 12.60 -7.33 14.19
C MET A 1 11.54 -6.44 14.78
N SER A 2 10.95 -6.80 15.92
CA SER A 2 10.12 -5.90 16.71
C SER A 2 10.01 -6.44 18.14
N SER A 3 10.79 -5.87 19.05
CA SER A 3 10.58 -5.96 20.49
C SER A 3 10.31 -4.53 20.96
N GLY A 4 9.04 -4.19 21.19
CA GLY A 4 8.61 -2.87 21.64
C GLY A 4 7.14 -2.90 22.00
N THR A 5 6.71 -2.00 22.90
CA THR A 5 5.31 -1.85 23.29
C THR A 5 4.58 -0.90 22.34
N ALA A 6 3.24 -0.90 22.37
CA ALA A 6 2.44 0.11 21.68
C ALA A 6 2.88 1.52 22.09
N LYS A 7 3.09 1.75 23.40
CA LYS A 7 3.53 3.06 23.92
C LYS A 7 4.84 3.51 23.28
N ASP A 8 5.82 2.62 23.13
CA ASP A 8 7.12 2.96 22.54
C ASP A 8 6.97 3.43 21.08
N LEU A 9 6.15 2.73 20.30
CA LEU A 9 5.88 3.09 18.90
C LEU A 9 5.21 4.47 18.81
N PHE A 10 4.11 4.68 19.53
CA PHE A 10 3.34 5.92 19.41
C PHE A 10 4.07 7.13 20.01
N LEU A 11 4.86 6.93 21.07
CA LEU A 11 5.73 7.99 21.60
C LEU A 11 6.88 8.31 20.65
N PHE A 12 7.44 7.31 19.96
CA PHE A 12 8.41 7.55 18.89
C PHE A 12 7.79 8.42 17.78
N LEU A 13 6.58 8.10 17.32
CA LEU A 13 5.86 8.90 16.33
C LEU A 13 5.61 10.35 16.82
N ALA A 14 5.14 10.53 18.05
CA ALA A 14 4.91 11.85 18.63
C ALA A 14 6.19 12.70 18.71
N ARG A 15 7.33 12.09 19.05
CA ARG A 15 8.65 12.77 19.02
C ARG A 15 9.07 13.21 17.62
N GLN A 16 8.75 12.43 16.58
CA GLN A 16 9.00 12.85 15.20
C GLN A 16 8.12 14.07 14.83
N ILE A 17 6.86 14.09 15.27
CA ILE A 17 5.96 15.25 15.10
C ILE A 17 6.52 16.47 15.82
N GLU A 18 6.96 16.34 17.07
CA GLU A 18 7.60 17.43 17.81
C GLU A 18 8.82 17.99 17.05
N SER A 19 9.71 17.10 16.60
CA SER A 19 10.90 17.51 15.85
C SER A 19 10.53 18.26 14.57
N PHE A 20 9.50 17.81 13.86
CA PHE A 20 8.99 18.48 12.66
C PHE A 20 8.45 19.88 12.99
N LEU A 21 7.63 20.01 14.04
CA LEU A 21 7.07 21.30 14.46
C LEU A 21 8.16 22.30 14.89
N ARG A 22 9.19 21.85 15.60
CA ARG A 22 10.33 22.70 15.98
C ARG A 22 11.12 23.21 14.78
N ILE A 23 11.21 22.43 13.71
CA ILE A 23 11.95 22.81 12.50
C ILE A 23 11.11 23.73 11.61
N HIS A 24 9.83 23.41 11.41
CA HIS A 24 9.00 24.04 10.38
C HIS A 24 7.96 25.04 10.91
N HIS A 25 7.59 24.95 12.20
CA HIS A 25 6.53 25.73 12.82
C HIS A 25 6.92 26.24 14.22
N ASN A 26 8.19 26.58 14.43
CA ASN A 26 8.73 26.91 15.76
C ASN A 26 7.97 28.05 16.45
N GLU A 27 7.63 29.11 15.71
CA GLU A 27 6.90 30.26 16.27
C GLU A 27 5.53 29.85 16.85
N HIS A 28 4.81 29.01 16.11
CA HIS A 28 3.50 28.50 16.54
C HIS A 28 3.65 27.54 17.73
N PHE A 29 4.65 26.67 17.69
CA PHE A 29 4.98 25.75 18.78
C PHE A 29 5.33 26.51 20.07
N GLU A 30 6.22 27.50 20.01
CA GLU A 30 6.58 28.32 21.17
C GLU A 30 5.39 29.14 21.69
N ALA A 31 4.55 29.68 20.80
CA ALA A 31 3.35 30.41 21.19
C ALA A 31 2.36 29.52 21.93
N HIS A 32 2.18 28.26 21.52
CA HIS A 32 1.35 27.29 22.22
C HIS A 32 1.88 26.99 23.63
N ILE A 33 3.16 26.66 23.76
CA ILE A 33 3.79 26.36 25.07
C ILE A 33 3.68 27.56 26.03
N ARG A 34 3.92 28.79 25.54
CA ARG A 34 3.79 30.00 26.36
C ARG A 34 2.37 30.20 26.89
N ARG A 35 1.35 29.92 26.07
CA ARG A 35 -0.07 30.09 26.45
C ARG A 35 -0.52 29.06 27.47
N ARG A 36 -0.15 27.80 27.28
CA ARG A 36 -0.42 26.71 28.21
C ARG A 36 0.19 26.98 29.59
N ASN A 37 1.44 27.45 29.63
CA ASN A 37 2.11 27.87 30.87
C ASN A 37 1.41 29.04 31.58
N GLN A 38 0.67 29.87 30.83
CA GLN A 38 -0.11 31.00 31.35
C GLN A 38 -1.54 30.62 31.75
N LYS A 39 -1.97 29.35 31.61
CA LYS A 39 -3.34 28.86 31.88
C LYS A 39 -4.45 29.71 31.24
N LYS A 40 -4.20 30.25 30.04
CA LYS A 40 -5.27 30.80 29.19
C LYS A 40 -5.99 29.62 28.53
N ASP A 41 -7.31 29.71 28.40
CA ASP A 41 -8.14 28.68 27.75
C ASP A 41 -7.51 28.22 26.42
N ASP A 42 -7.42 26.90 26.26
CA ASP A 42 -6.98 26.26 25.02
C ASP A 42 -8.07 26.51 23.96
N CYS A 43 -7.92 27.56 23.15
CA CYS A 43 -8.75 27.70 21.95
C CYS A 43 -8.42 26.56 20.97
N GLU A 44 -9.39 25.69 20.69
CA GLU A 44 -9.26 24.64 19.66
C GLU A 44 -8.90 25.18 18.28
N GLU A 45 -9.14 26.48 18.03
CA GLU A 45 -8.89 27.18 16.76
C GLU A 45 -7.41 27.26 16.34
N GLU A 46 -6.47 26.82 17.20
CA GLU A 46 -5.03 26.87 16.93
C GLU A 46 -4.34 25.50 16.92
N LEU A 47 -5.06 24.39 17.00
CA LEU A 47 -4.44 23.07 16.86
C LEU A 47 -4.20 22.74 15.39
N PHE A 48 -3.08 22.09 15.09
CA PHE A 48 -2.88 21.49 13.77
C PHE A 48 -3.70 20.21 13.66
N ASP A 49 -4.61 20.15 12.68
CA ASP A 49 -5.35 18.94 12.36
C ASP A 49 -4.47 17.97 11.56
N LEU A 50 -4.15 16.84 12.19
CA LEU A 50 -3.34 15.77 11.62
C LEU A 50 -4.24 14.70 10.98
N GLY A 51 -3.98 14.43 9.71
CA GLY A 51 -4.42 13.21 9.05
C GLY A 51 -3.42 12.09 9.34
N PHE A 52 -3.83 11.08 10.08
CA PHE A 52 -3.00 9.95 10.44
C PHE A 52 -3.19 8.80 9.43
N THR A 53 -2.32 8.72 8.43
CA THR A 53 -2.31 7.57 7.52
C THR A 53 -1.75 6.36 8.23
N PHE A 54 -2.59 5.35 8.44
CA PHE A 54 -2.22 4.12 9.14
C PHE A 54 -2.61 2.91 8.29
N SER A 55 -1.67 2.49 7.43
CA SER A 55 -1.87 1.45 6.41
C SER A 55 -1.83 0.02 6.97
N PHE A 56 -2.69 -0.26 7.94
CA PHE A 56 -2.92 -1.58 8.52
C PHE A 56 -4.42 -1.88 8.60
N PRO A 57 -4.83 -3.16 8.68
CA PRO A 57 -6.22 -3.53 8.84
C PRO A 57 -6.81 -2.96 10.14
N VAL A 58 -7.70 -1.97 10.01
CA VAL A 58 -8.35 -1.29 11.13
C VAL A 58 -9.86 -1.37 10.98
N ARG A 59 -10.56 -1.65 12.08
CA ARG A 59 -12.01 -1.47 12.18
C ARG A 59 -12.29 0.00 12.51
N GLN A 60 -12.55 0.78 11.48
CA GLN A 60 -12.85 2.20 11.60
C GLN A 60 -14.30 2.42 12.05
N LEU A 61 -14.48 3.08 13.19
CA LEU A 61 -15.80 3.37 13.79
C LEU A 61 -16.20 4.85 13.61
N GLY A 62 -15.24 5.70 13.28
CA GLY A 62 -15.43 7.11 12.98
C GLY A 62 -14.23 7.65 12.21
N ILE A 63 -14.32 8.90 11.73
CA ILE A 63 -13.25 9.48 10.91
C ILE A 63 -11.91 9.50 11.65
N ASN A 64 -11.90 9.71 12.97
CA ASN A 64 -10.72 9.72 13.84
C ASN A 64 -10.70 8.59 14.88
N LYS A 65 -11.35 7.46 14.60
CA LYS A 65 -11.42 6.31 15.52
C LYS A 65 -11.26 5.00 14.78
N GLY A 66 -10.27 4.21 15.18
CA GLY A 66 -10.01 2.96 14.51
C GLY A 66 -9.30 1.93 15.37
N THR A 67 -9.95 0.77 15.53
CA THR A 67 -9.39 -0.35 16.28
C THR A 67 -8.50 -1.23 15.39
N LEU A 68 -7.22 -1.38 15.74
CA LEU A 68 -6.32 -2.28 15.02
C LEU A 68 -6.83 -3.73 15.09
N ILE A 69 -7.01 -4.38 13.94
CA ILE A 69 -7.45 -5.77 13.86
C ILE A 69 -6.26 -6.73 13.96
N ARG A 70 -5.21 -6.46 13.18
CA ARG A 70 -3.98 -7.26 13.15
C ARG A 70 -2.84 -6.48 12.50
N TRP A 71 -1.61 -6.81 12.85
CA TRP A 71 -0.44 -6.30 12.14
C TRP A 71 -0.21 -7.03 10.81
N THR A 72 0.39 -6.33 9.87
CA THR A 72 0.84 -6.84 8.57
C THR A 72 2.25 -6.33 8.30
N LYS A 73 2.84 -6.60 7.11
CA LYS A 73 4.12 -6.02 6.67
C LYS A 73 5.30 -6.27 7.64
N GLY A 74 5.26 -7.37 8.40
CA GLY A 74 6.33 -7.77 9.32
C GLY A 74 6.31 -7.12 10.71
N PHE A 75 5.29 -6.31 11.04
CA PHE A 75 5.09 -5.78 12.38
C PHE A 75 4.51 -6.84 13.33
N ASP A 76 4.94 -6.80 14.59
CA ASP A 76 4.41 -7.64 15.67
C ASP A 76 4.50 -6.90 17.01
N ILE A 77 3.44 -6.18 17.38
CA ILE A 77 3.29 -5.42 18.64
C ILE A 77 1.95 -5.84 19.28
N PRO A 78 1.94 -6.87 20.15
CA PRO A 78 0.69 -7.52 20.57
C PRO A 78 -0.28 -6.62 21.35
N ASP A 79 0.24 -5.70 22.18
CA ASP A 79 -0.56 -4.81 23.04
C ASP A 79 -1.28 -3.69 22.28
N ALA A 80 -0.91 -3.43 21.02
CA ALA A 80 -1.62 -2.51 20.14
C ALA A 80 -2.87 -3.13 19.49
N VAL A 81 -2.93 -4.47 19.39
CA VAL A 81 -4.05 -5.16 18.73
C VAL A 81 -5.31 -5.00 19.57
N GLY A 82 -6.42 -4.61 18.93
CA GLY A 82 -7.68 -4.32 19.61
C GLY A 82 -7.75 -2.92 20.26
N GLN A 83 -6.71 -2.10 20.14
CA GLN A 83 -6.70 -0.71 20.65
C GLN A 83 -7.06 0.30 19.55
N ASP A 84 -7.59 1.46 19.97
CA ASP A 84 -7.82 2.61 19.08
C ASP A 84 -6.50 3.33 18.80
N VAL A 85 -6.01 3.20 17.57
CA VAL A 85 -4.69 3.74 17.18
C VAL A 85 -4.66 5.26 17.14
N CYS A 86 -5.80 5.92 16.91
CA CYS A 86 -5.91 7.38 16.98
C CYS A 86 -5.78 7.85 18.42
N ALA A 87 -6.44 7.15 19.36
CA ALA A 87 -6.33 7.46 20.77
C ALA A 87 -4.91 7.23 21.29
N LEU A 88 -4.26 6.12 20.89
CA LEU A 88 -2.87 5.86 21.26
C LEU A 88 -1.92 6.97 20.78
N LEU A 89 -2.08 7.44 19.54
CA LEU A 89 -1.29 8.55 19.01
C LEU A 89 -1.62 9.87 19.71
N GLN A 90 -2.90 10.18 19.93
CA GLN A 90 -3.32 11.41 20.61
C GLN A 90 -2.79 11.46 22.04
N CYS A 91 -2.86 10.35 22.80
CA CYS A 91 -2.27 10.30 24.15
C CYS A 91 -0.76 10.56 24.14
N ALA A 92 -0.03 10.06 23.15
CA ALA A 92 1.41 10.30 23.03
C ALA A 92 1.73 11.76 22.64
N ILE A 93 0.88 12.38 21.81
CA ILE A 93 0.94 13.81 21.46
C ILE A 93 0.67 14.69 22.69
N ASP A 94 -0.36 14.34 23.47
CA ASP A 94 -0.74 15.05 24.69
C ASP A 94 0.33 14.91 25.79
N GLU A 95 0.98 13.74 25.92
CA GLU A 95 2.11 13.51 26.85
C GLU A 95 3.31 14.42 26.56
N LEU A 96 3.43 14.90 25.31
CA LEU A 96 4.47 15.84 24.87
C LEU A 96 3.97 17.29 24.75
N ASP A 97 2.74 17.58 25.18
CA ASP A 97 2.11 18.92 25.12
C ASP A 97 2.16 19.57 23.72
N LEU A 98 1.99 18.79 22.65
CA LEU A 98 2.09 19.30 21.28
C LEU A 98 0.77 19.93 20.80
N PRO A 99 0.80 21.01 19.99
CA PRO A 99 -0.38 21.67 19.43
C PRO A 99 -0.97 20.90 18.24
N VAL A 100 -1.28 19.61 18.40
CA VAL A 100 -1.73 18.73 17.32
C VAL A 100 -2.94 17.92 17.77
N ARG A 101 -3.92 17.80 16.87
CA ARG A 101 -5.09 16.94 17.05
C ARG A 101 -5.15 15.90 15.94
N VAL A 102 -5.33 14.64 16.28
CA VAL A 102 -5.59 13.57 15.32
C VAL A 102 -7.03 13.72 14.80
N ALA A 103 -7.18 14.42 13.67
CA ALA A 103 -8.46 14.78 13.09
C ALA A 103 -9.05 13.67 12.20
N ALA A 104 -8.20 12.84 11.61
CA ALA A 104 -8.64 11.73 10.77
C ALA A 104 -7.67 10.55 10.80
N LEU A 105 -8.22 9.35 10.73
CA LEU A 105 -7.55 8.10 10.41
C LEU A 105 -7.76 7.83 8.93
N VAL A 106 -6.65 7.58 8.22
CA VAL A 106 -6.66 7.46 6.77
C VAL A 106 -5.98 6.15 6.36
N ASN A 107 -6.60 5.44 5.41
CA ASN A 107 -5.90 4.38 4.70
C ASN A 107 -5.17 4.98 3.50
N ASP A 108 -3.97 4.46 3.18
CA ASP A 108 -3.17 4.96 2.05
C ASP A 108 -3.94 5.02 0.74
N THR A 109 -4.74 4.02 0.41
CA THR A 109 -5.55 4.01 -0.82
C THR A 109 -6.63 5.09 -0.86
N VAL A 110 -7.24 5.40 0.30
CA VAL A 110 -8.19 6.51 0.45
C VAL A 110 -7.47 7.83 0.28
N GLY A 111 -6.28 7.96 0.87
CA GLY A 111 -5.40 9.11 0.68
C GLY A 111 -5.01 9.31 -0.79
N THR A 112 -4.62 8.24 -1.49
CA THR A 112 -4.33 8.24 -2.93
C THR A 112 -5.53 8.68 -3.75
N LEU A 113 -6.73 8.18 -3.44
CA LEU A 113 -7.96 8.62 -4.12
C LEU A 113 -8.18 10.13 -3.94
N MET A 114 -8.06 10.63 -2.70
CA MET A 114 -8.30 12.03 -2.36
C MET A 114 -7.24 12.96 -2.97
N ALA A 115 -5.96 12.61 -2.87
CA ALA A 115 -4.86 13.37 -3.47
C ALA A 115 -5.00 13.43 -5.00
N ARG A 116 -5.37 12.30 -5.63
CA ARG A 116 -5.69 12.28 -7.06
C ARG A 116 -6.88 13.17 -7.36
N SER A 117 -7.97 13.08 -6.59
CA SER A 117 -9.16 13.89 -6.82
C SER A 117 -8.90 15.39 -6.70
N TYR A 118 -7.93 15.79 -5.88
CA TYR A 118 -7.53 17.18 -5.74
C TYR A 118 -6.65 17.68 -6.89
N THR A 119 -5.81 16.80 -7.46
CA THR A 119 -4.81 17.16 -8.48
C THR A 119 -5.24 16.81 -9.91
N SER A 120 -6.26 15.98 -10.07
CA SER A 120 -6.76 15.51 -11.37
C SER A 120 -7.24 16.68 -12.23
N PRO A 121 -6.83 16.75 -13.51
CA PRO A 121 -7.25 17.84 -14.39
C PRO A 121 -8.69 17.66 -14.85
N GLY A 122 -9.43 18.77 -14.85
CA GLY A 122 -10.81 18.86 -15.34
C GLY A 122 -11.85 18.72 -14.23
N ALA A 123 -13.10 18.46 -14.62
CA ALA A 123 -14.23 18.30 -13.71
C ALA A 123 -14.52 16.84 -13.33
N THR A 124 -13.77 15.87 -13.87
CA THR A 124 -13.95 14.44 -13.58
C THR A 124 -13.34 14.10 -12.23
N GLY A 125 -14.20 13.70 -11.28
CA GLY A 125 -13.77 13.18 -9.99
C GLY A 125 -13.02 11.86 -10.11
N THR A 126 -12.09 11.61 -9.19
CA THR A 126 -11.39 10.32 -9.12
C THR A 126 -12.31 9.25 -8.59
N PHE A 127 -12.43 8.16 -9.33
CA PHE A 127 -13.30 7.06 -8.96
C PHE A 127 -12.63 6.05 -8.03
N LEU A 128 -11.34 5.77 -8.27
CA LEU A 128 -10.59 4.72 -7.57
C LEU A 128 -9.16 5.18 -7.26
N GLY A 129 -8.69 4.90 -6.05
CA GLY A 129 -7.28 5.00 -5.65
C GLY A 129 -6.72 3.61 -5.41
N ALA A 130 -5.57 3.26 -6.01
CA ALA A 130 -4.92 1.96 -5.84
C ALA A 130 -3.46 2.09 -5.46
N ILE A 131 -3.00 1.15 -4.63
CA ILE A 131 -1.60 0.99 -4.26
C ILE A 131 -1.06 -0.29 -4.91
N PHE A 132 0.04 -0.15 -5.64
CA PHE A 132 0.85 -1.25 -6.19
C PHE A 132 2.31 -1.03 -5.80
N GLY A 133 2.70 -1.48 -4.61
CA GLY A 133 4.05 -1.29 -4.07
C GLY A 133 4.46 -2.46 -3.19
N THR A 134 4.95 -2.19 -1.98
CA THR A 134 5.26 -3.23 -0.99
C THR A 134 4.05 -4.10 -0.66
N GLY A 135 2.86 -3.51 -0.62
CA GLY A 135 1.57 -4.20 -0.56
C GLY A 135 0.72 -3.88 -1.78
N THR A 136 -0.51 -4.41 -1.82
CA THR A 136 -1.52 -3.95 -2.78
C THR A 136 -2.89 -3.81 -2.14
N ASN A 137 -3.54 -2.70 -2.43
CA ASN A 137 -4.89 -2.40 -1.97
C ASN A 137 -5.56 -1.38 -2.90
N GLY A 138 -6.86 -1.15 -2.74
CA GLY A 138 -7.55 -0.04 -3.37
C GLY A 138 -8.77 0.43 -2.59
N ALA A 139 -9.11 1.70 -2.81
CA ALA A 139 -10.33 2.34 -2.36
C ALA A 139 -11.08 2.93 -3.55
N TYR A 140 -12.41 2.92 -3.49
CA TYR A 140 -13.25 3.45 -4.57
C TYR A 140 -14.53 4.10 -4.03
N VAL A 141 -15.15 4.95 -4.84
CA VAL A 141 -16.43 5.59 -4.52
C VAL A 141 -17.58 4.63 -4.86
N GLU A 142 -18.37 4.24 -3.85
CA GLU A 142 -19.52 3.33 -3.99
C GLU A 142 -20.83 4.04 -3.67
N LYS A 143 -21.93 3.61 -4.29
CA LYS A 143 -23.26 4.13 -3.94
C LYS A 143 -23.75 3.56 -2.61
N LEU A 144 -24.32 4.42 -1.77
CA LEU A 144 -24.79 4.04 -0.42
C LEU A 144 -25.83 2.92 -0.44
N ASP A 145 -26.69 2.86 -1.46
CA ASP A 145 -27.71 1.83 -1.62
C ASP A 145 -27.13 0.42 -1.89
N ARG A 146 -25.90 0.34 -2.41
CA ARG A 146 -25.17 -0.91 -2.64
C ARG A 146 -24.43 -1.42 -1.41
N ILE A 147 -24.29 -0.61 -0.36
CA ILE A 147 -23.60 -0.98 0.88
C ILE A 147 -24.61 -1.56 1.89
N THR A 148 -25.10 -2.76 1.62
CA THR A 148 -26.20 -3.40 2.36
C THR A 148 -25.92 -3.58 3.86
N LYS A 149 -24.66 -3.79 4.25
CA LYS A 149 -24.25 -3.94 5.66
C LYS A 149 -24.54 -2.71 6.53
N MET A 150 -24.66 -1.51 5.93
CA MET A 150 -24.97 -0.30 6.70
C MET A 150 -26.38 -0.35 7.30
N GLN A 151 -27.27 -1.20 6.77
CA GLN A 151 -28.60 -1.41 7.32
C GLN A 151 -28.56 -2.21 8.65
N THR A 152 -27.49 -2.96 8.89
CA THR A 152 -27.36 -3.89 10.02
C THR A 152 -26.31 -3.49 11.05
N ILE A 153 -25.48 -2.48 10.76
CA ILE A 153 -24.45 -2.00 11.69
C ILE A 153 -25.11 -1.11 12.76
N GLU A 154 -24.95 -1.49 14.03
CA GLU A 154 -25.37 -0.66 15.16
C GLU A 154 -24.59 0.67 15.19
N HIS A 155 -25.26 1.77 15.56
CA HIS A 155 -24.69 3.13 15.61
C HIS A 155 -24.21 3.70 14.25
N SER A 156 -24.89 3.35 13.15
CA SER A 156 -24.60 3.90 11.83
C SER A 156 -25.13 5.33 11.64
N SER A 157 -24.58 6.32 12.35
CA SER A 157 -24.76 7.73 11.97
C SER A 157 -23.72 8.09 10.91
N TYR A 158 -24.14 8.24 9.66
CA TYR A 158 -23.29 8.63 8.54
C TYR A 158 -24.04 9.62 7.64
N ASP A 159 -23.28 10.49 6.97
CA ASP A 159 -23.87 11.43 6.02
C ASP A 159 -24.42 10.68 4.80
N LYS A 160 -25.61 11.09 4.37
CA LYS A 160 -26.32 10.54 3.21
C LYS A 160 -26.51 11.59 2.11
N SER A 161 -26.00 12.81 2.30
CA SER A 161 -26.25 13.97 1.43
C SER A 161 -25.82 13.74 -0.02
N THR A 162 -24.72 13.02 -0.24
CA THR A 162 -24.17 12.74 -1.58
C THR A 162 -24.73 11.47 -2.20
N GLY A 163 -25.29 10.55 -1.39
CA GLY A 163 -25.64 9.20 -1.85
C GLY A 163 -24.45 8.27 -2.07
N GLU A 164 -23.22 8.69 -1.72
CA GLU A 164 -21.98 7.97 -2.00
C GLU A 164 -21.10 7.81 -0.75
N MET A 165 -20.25 6.79 -0.74
CA MET A 165 -19.28 6.53 0.33
C MET A 165 -18.02 5.89 -0.24
N ILE A 166 -16.86 6.32 0.24
CA ILE A 166 -15.59 5.69 -0.11
C ILE A 166 -15.49 4.34 0.62
N ILE A 167 -15.23 3.28 -0.15
CA ILE A 167 -14.96 1.93 0.35
C ILE A 167 -13.47 1.64 0.19
N ASN A 168 -12.77 1.47 1.30
CA ASN A 168 -11.49 0.77 1.32
C ASN A 168 -11.74 -0.73 1.19
N ALA A 169 -11.29 -1.35 0.10
CA ALA A 169 -11.62 -2.73 -0.24
C ALA A 169 -10.77 -3.76 0.54
N GLU A 170 -9.55 -3.41 0.96
CA GLU A 170 -8.58 -4.35 1.54
C GLU A 170 -8.43 -5.64 0.69
N TRP A 171 -8.33 -5.45 -0.64
CA TRP A 171 -8.41 -6.53 -1.62
C TRP A 171 -7.22 -7.49 -1.59
N GLY A 172 -6.15 -7.17 -0.85
CA GLY A 172 -5.01 -8.07 -0.66
C GLY A 172 -5.41 -9.43 -0.08
N SER A 173 -6.53 -9.47 0.64
CA SER A 173 -7.14 -10.67 1.23
C SER A 173 -8.02 -11.49 0.27
N PHE A 174 -8.18 -11.05 -0.99
CA PHE A 174 -9.00 -11.73 -1.97
C PHE A 174 -8.53 -13.18 -2.17
N ASP A 175 -9.51 -14.09 -2.21
CA ASP A 175 -9.32 -15.52 -2.48
C ASP A 175 -8.28 -16.21 -1.57
N ASN A 176 -8.32 -15.92 -0.25
CA ASN A 176 -7.46 -16.62 0.72
C ASN A 176 -7.61 -18.16 0.71
N HIS A 177 -8.76 -18.66 0.28
CA HIS A 177 -9.05 -20.09 0.17
C HIS A 177 -8.64 -20.68 -1.20
N LEU A 178 -8.06 -19.87 -2.09
CA LEU A 178 -7.47 -20.26 -3.37
C LEU A 178 -8.41 -21.03 -4.31
N SER A 179 -9.63 -20.56 -4.48
CA SER A 179 -10.57 -21.14 -5.45
C SER A 179 -10.25 -20.77 -6.89
N VAL A 180 -9.65 -19.60 -7.13
CA VAL A 180 -9.50 -19.03 -8.48
C VAL A 180 -8.10 -18.52 -8.77
N LEU A 181 -7.33 -18.10 -7.77
CA LEU A 181 -5.98 -17.59 -7.97
C LEU A 181 -5.03 -18.71 -8.41
N PRO A 182 -4.18 -18.46 -9.41
CA PRO A 182 -3.16 -19.43 -9.79
C PRO A 182 -2.22 -19.66 -8.61
N ASN A 183 -1.86 -20.93 -8.38
CA ASN A 183 -1.08 -21.33 -7.21
C ASN A 183 0.03 -22.29 -7.64
N THR A 184 1.24 -21.76 -7.77
CA THR A 184 2.43 -22.56 -8.08
C THR A 184 3.02 -23.16 -6.81
N VAL A 185 3.91 -24.14 -6.97
CA VAL A 185 4.69 -24.69 -5.85
C VAL A 185 5.50 -23.60 -5.13
N TYR A 186 5.94 -22.56 -5.84
CA TYR A 186 6.70 -21.45 -5.26
C TYR A 186 5.82 -20.52 -4.43
N ASP A 187 4.58 -20.27 -4.88
CA ASP A 187 3.60 -19.50 -4.12
C ASP A 187 3.22 -20.23 -2.82
N GLN A 188 3.05 -21.56 -2.88
CA GLN A 188 2.75 -22.40 -1.71
C GLN A 188 3.87 -22.36 -0.67
N GLN A 189 5.12 -22.52 -1.11
CA GLN A 189 6.27 -22.49 -0.22
C GLN A 189 6.48 -21.09 0.38
N LEU A 190 6.30 -20.03 -0.42
CA LEU A 190 6.37 -18.66 0.07
C LEU A 190 5.31 -18.39 1.14
N ASP A 191 4.07 -18.84 0.91
CA ASP A 191 2.98 -18.68 1.88
C ASP A 191 3.27 -19.41 3.20
N ALA A 192 3.71 -20.66 3.11
CA ALA A 192 4.05 -21.50 4.27
C ALA A 192 5.15 -20.88 5.15
N ASP A 193 6.15 -20.24 4.54
CA ASP A 193 7.26 -19.60 5.25
C ASP A 193 7.00 -18.13 5.59
N SER A 194 5.80 -17.61 5.30
CA SER A 194 5.43 -16.22 5.60
C SER A 194 4.96 -16.06 7.05
N ASN A 195 4.94 -14.82 7.56
CA ASN A 195 4.45 -14.54 8.91
C ASN A 195 2.96 -14.83 9.09
N ASN A 196 2.19 -14.88 8.00
CA ASN A 196 0.74 -15.06 8.01
C ASN A 196 0.31 -16.12 6.96
N PRO A 197 0.62 -17.41 7.14
CA PRO A 197 0.24 -18.45 6.19
C PRO A 197 -1.28 -18.50 5.96
N GLY A 198 -1.71 -18.68 4.71
CA GLY A 198 -3.13 -18.74 4.33
C GLY A 198 -3.87 -17.39 4.31
N ILE A 199 -3.17 -16.27 4.49
CA ILE A 199 -3.75 -14.92 4.53
C ILE A 199 -3.02 -14.03 3.52
N GLN A 200 -3.74 -13.04 2.97
CA GLN A 200 -3.22 -12.09 1.98
C GLN A 200 -2.78 -12.78 0.68
N MET A 201 -3.55 -13.79 0.23
CA MET A 201 -3.13 -14.64 -0.88
C MET A 201 -3.07 -13.89 -2.21
N PHE A 202 -3.93 -12.90 -2.43
CA PHE A 202 -3.83 -12.03 -3.60
C PHE A 202 -2.60 -11.12 -3.52
N GLU A 203 -2.36 -10.48 -2.38
CA GLU A 203 -1.21 -9.59 -2.18
C GLU A 203 0.12 -10.31 -2.40
N LYS A 204 0.27 -11.55 -1.91
CA LYS A 204 1.45 -12.40 -2.09
C LYS A 204 1.82 -12.67 -3.55
N ARG A 205 0.89 -12.49 -4.49
CA ARG A 205 1.10 -12.72 -5.92
C ARG A 205 1.40 -11.46 -6.72
N VAL A 206 1.07 -10.29 -6.16
CA VAL A 206 1.12 -8.99 -6.84
C VAL A 206 2.21 -8.10 -6.26
N SER A 207 2.34 -8.02 -4.93
CA SER A 207 3.12 -6.96 -4.30
C SER A 207 4.63 -7.17 -4.37
N GLY A 208 5.36 -6.05 -4.41
CA GLY A 208 6.82 -6.02 -4.50
C GLY A 208 7.53 -6.58 -3.27
N MET A 209 6.83 -6.85 -2.17
CA MET A 209 7.41 -7.58 -1.04
C MET A 209 7.70 -9.04 -1.38
N PHE A 210 6.94 -9.65 -2.29
CA PHE A 210 6.97 -11.10 -2.51
C PHE A 210 7.57 -11.53 -3.85
N LEU A 211 7.61 -10.65 -4.86
CA LEU A 211 8.10 -11.04 -6.20
C LEU A 211 9.56 -11.51 -6.19
N GLY A 212 10.42 -10.85 -5.41
CA GLY A 212 11.82 -11.26 -5.22
C GLY A 212 11.98 -12.64 -4.57
N GLU A 213 11.16 -12.95 -3.57
CA GLU A 213 11.18 -14.25 -2.91
C GLU A 213 10.69 -15.38 -3.83
N ILE A 214 9.73 -15.10 -4.71
CA ILE A 214 9.31 -16.05 -5.74
C ILE A 214 10.49 -16.33 -6.68
N LEU A 215 11.16 -15.29 -7.20
CA LEU A 215 12.34 -15.45 -8.05
C LEU A 215 13.42 -16.29 -7.36
N ARG A 216 13.72 -15.99 -6.09
CA ARG A 216 14.72 -16.72 -5.30
C ARG A 216 14.41 -18.21 -5.23
N ARG A 217 13.15 -18.58 -4.98
CA ARG A 217 12.72 -19.98 -4.90
C ARG A 217 12.84 -20.69 -6.24
N VAL A 218 12.48 -20.03 -7.35
CA VAL A 218 12.67 -20.60 -8.70
C VAL A 218 14.16 -20.81 -8.98
N MET A 219 15.00 -19.81 -8.70
CA MET A 219 16.45 -19.91 -8.91
C MET A 219 17.08 -21.02 -8.07
N LEU A 220 16.66 -21.20 -6.81
CA LEU A 220 17.14 -22.29 -5.97
C LEU A 220 16.73 -23.66 -6.48
N ASP A 221 15.47 -23.83 -6.91
CA ASP A 221 14.99 -25.09 -7.48
C ASP A 221 15.76 -25.44 -8.77
N MET A 222 16.00 -24.45 -9.63
CA MET A 222 16.81 -24.62 -10.84
C MET A 222 18.26 -24.97 -10.51
N HIS A 223 18.86 -24.28 -9.52
CA HIS A 223 20.25 -24.52 -9.11
C HIS A 223 20.45 -25.88 -8.44
N GLY A 224 19.42 -26.42 -7.77
CA GLY A 224 19.44 -27.76 -7.18
C GLY A 224 19.40 -28.89 -8.21
N LYS A 225 18.97 -28.61 -9.45
CA LYS A 225 18.83 -29.61 -10.52
C LYS A 225 20.06 -29.63 -11.41
N GLU A 226 21.00 -30.53 -11.12
CA GLU A 226 22.26 -30.69 -11.88
C GLU A 226 22.04 -30.84 -13.40
N SER A 227 20.94 -31.47 -13.82
CA SER A 227 20.59 -31.63 -15.25
C SER A 227 20.36 -30.31 -15.99
N LEU A 228 20.07 -29.21 -15.29
CA LEU A 228 19.87 -27.89 -15.89
C LEU A 228 21.17 -27.11 -16.04
N GLY A 229 22.22 -27.47 -15.29
CA GLY A 229 23.49 -26.73 -15.27
C GLY A 229 23.37 -25.25 -14.83
N PHE A 230 22.23 -24.85 -14.27
CA PHE A 230 21.94 -23.44 -13.95
C PHE A 230 22.82 -22.93 -12.81
N LEU A 231 23.59 -21.88 -13.09
CA LEU A 231 24.60 -21.33 -12.18
C LEU A 231 25.57 -22.41 -11.65
N LYS A 232 25.95 -23.37 -12.50
CA LYS A 232 26.93 -24.41 -12.20
C LYS A 232 28.19 -24.20 -13.01
N SER A 233 29.35 -24.26 -12.33
CA SER A 233 30.62 -24.27 -13.03
C SER A 233 30.78 -25.56 -13.83
N SER A 234 31.28 -25.44 -15.05
CA SER A 234 31.55 -26.55 -15.97
C SER A 234 32.74 -26.20 -16.86
N ALA A 235 33.14 -27.10 -17.77
CA ALA A 235 34.23 -26.83 -18.71
C ALA A 235 33.98 -25.57 -19.58
N SER A 236 32.72 -25.19 -19.79
CA SER A 236 32.31 -24.02 -20.59
C SER A 236 31.77 -22.86 -19.75
N SER A 237 31.68 -22.99 -18.41
CA SER A 237 31.13 -21.95 -17.53
C SER A 237 32.00 -21.78 -16.28
N THR A 238 32.45 -20.55 -16.05
CA THR A 238 33.24 -20.15 -14.88
C THR A 238 32.40 -19.47 -13.81
N VAL A 239 31.06 -19.63 -13.87
CA VAL A 239 30.13 -19.04 -12.90
C VAL A 239 30.47 -19.51 -11.47
N SER A 240 30.45 -18.56 -10.54
CA SER A 240 30.69 -18.80 -9.12
C SER A 240 29.53 -18.23 -8.31
N VAL A 241 28.95 -19.06 -7.46
CA VAL A 241 27.89 -18.68 -6.51
C VAL A 241 28.45 -18.87 -5.09
N PRO A 242 28.79 -17.79 -4.37
CA PRO A 242 29.29 -17.88 -2.99
C PRO A 242 28.24 -18.49 -2.07
N LYS A 243 28.68 -19.24 -1.04
CA LYS A 243 27.76 -19.85 -0.06
C LYS A 243 27.00 -18.81 0.76
N GLU A 244 27.61 -17.64 0.93
CA GLU A 244 27.08 -16.48 1.64
C GLU A 244 26.15 -15.62 0.76
N SER A 245 25.94 -16.01 -0.50
CA SER A 245 25.04 -15.31 -1.42
C SER A 245 23.64 -15.17 -0.82
N SER A 246 23.04 -13.99 -1.00
CA SER A 246 21.65 -13.73 -0.60
C SER A 246 20.66 -14.67 -1.30
N LEU A 247 21.03 -15.33 -2.39
CA LEU A 247 20.24 -16.41 -3.02
C LEU A 247 19.84 -17.51 -2.00
N PHE A 248 20.75 -17.86 -1.09
CA PHE A 248 20.52 -18.91 -0.08
C PHE A 248 19.85 -18.39 1.20
N ARG A 249 19.56 -17.09 1.29
CA ARG A 249 18.90 -16.48 2.44
C ARG A 249 17.44 -16.18 2.10
N GLN A 250 16.50 -16.61 2.93
CA GLN A 250 15.09 -16.24 2.80
C GLN A 250 14.96 -14.71 2.75
N TRP A 251 14.16 -14.17 1.83
CA TRP A 251 14.01 -12.73 1.57
C TRP A 251 15.30 -12.04 1.12
N GLY A 252 16.29 -12.80 0.65
CA GLY A 252 17.57 -12.27 0.17
C GLY A 252 17.53 -11.67 -1.25
N ILE A 253 16.40 -11.79 -1.94
CA ILE A 253 16.15 -11.11 -3.22
C ILE A 253 14.94 -10.20 -3.04
N ASP A 254 15.13 -8.91 -3.31
CA ASP A 254 14.06 -7.92 -3.37
C ASP A 254 13.68 -7.61 -4.83
N THR A 255 12.60 -6.84 -4.99
CA THR A 255 12.04 -6.53 -6.32
C THR A 255 12.91 -5.58 -7.15
N SER A 256 13.91 -4.89 -6.57
CA SER A 256 14.80 -4.04 -7.37
C SER A 256 15.66 -4.87 -8.33
N LEU A 257 16.07 -6.08 -7.93
CA LEU A 257 16.78 -7.00 -8.83
C LEU A 257 15.92 -7.34 -10.04
N LEU A 258 14.62 -7.60 -9.83
CA LEU A 258 13.68 -7.90 -10.91
C LEU A 258 13.54 -6.70 -11.85
N SER A 259 13.41 -5.48 -11.32
CA SER A 259 13.33 -4.27 -12.13
C SER A 259 14.58 -4.06 -13.00
N LEU A 260 15.78 -4.29 -12.46
CA LEU A 260 17.04 -4.18 -13.20
C LEU A 260 17.11 -5.23 -14.32
N VAL A 261 16.72 -6.48 -14.02
CA VAL A 261 16.73 -7.56 -15.01
C VAL A 261 15.70 -7.35 -16.11
N GLU A 262 14.50 -6.87 -15.77
CA GLU A 262 13.44 -6.58 -16.73
C GLU A 262 13.80 -5.40 -17.65
N ALA A 263 14.55 -4.42 -17.13
CA ALA A 263 14.99 -3.24 -17.87
C ALA A 263 16.10 -3.53 -18.89
N ASP A 264 16.91 -4.57 -18.69
CA ASP A 264 18.00 -4.90 -19.61
C ASP A 264 17.46 -5.45 -20.94
N LYS A 265 17.69 -4.70 -22.03
CA LYS A 265 17.37 -5.11 -23.41
C LYS A 265 18.64 -5.29 -24.27
N THR A 266 19.81 -5.32 -23.65
CA THR A 266 21.09 -5.47 -24.35
C THR A 266 21.33 -6.92 -24.77
N GLU A 267 22.03 -7.15 -25.88
CA GLU A 267 22.33 -8.51 -26.35
C GLU A 267 23.27 -9.27 -25.40
N ASN A 268 24.18 -8.55 -24.74
CA ASN A 268 25.21 -9.12 -23.86
C ASN A 268 24.75 -9.29 -22.41
N LEU A 269 23.59 -8.74 -22.04
CA LEU A 269 23.00 -8.83 -20.70
C LEU A 269 23.93 -8.34 -19.59
N ASP A 270 24.70 -7.29 -19.88
CA ASP A 270 25.74 -6.78 -18.97
C ASP A 270 25.14 -6.15 -17.70
N GLN A 271 23.93 -5.58 -17.78
CA GLN A 271 23.25 -5.05 -16.60
C GLN A 271 22.77 -6.19 -15.71
N ILE A 272 22.27 -7.28 -16.28
CA ILE A 272 21.92 -8.49 -15.52
C ILE A 272 23.15 -9.04 -14.80
N LYS A 273 24.28 -9.20 -15.50
CA LYS A 273 25.54 -9.68 -14.90
C LYS A 273 25.98 -8.80 -13.73
N THR A 274 25.91 -7.48 -13.92
CA THR A 274 26.25 -6.50 -12.88
C THR A 274 25.30 -6.61 -11.69
N ALA A 275 23.98 -6.69 -11.93
CA ALA A 275 22.99 -6.82 -10.87
C ALA A 275 23.14 -8.12 -10.07
N LEU A 276 23.44 -9.25 -10.73
CA LEU A 276 23.71 -10.53 -10.08
C LEU A 276 24.97 -10.47 -9.20
N LYS A 277 26.01 -9.78 -9.66
CA LYS A 277 27.21 -9.54 -8.87
C LYS A 277 26.92 -8.64 -7.67
N ASP A 278 26.22 -7.54 -7.86
CA ASP A 278 26.04 -6.54 -6.81
C ASP A 278 25.09 -7.03 -5.72
N HIS A 279 23.95 -7.62 -6.10
CA HIS A 279 22.91 -8.08 -5.17
C HIS A 279 23.19 -9.47 -4.59
N LEU A 280 23.73 -10.40 -5.40
CA LEU A 280 23.85 -11.81 -5.01
C LEU A 280 25.31 -12.29 -4.92
N LYS A 281 26.29 -11.46 -5.28
CA LYS A 281 27.71 -11.83 -5.33
C LYS A 281 28.00 -12.99 -6.29
N ILE A 282 27.11 -13.21 -7.26
CA ILE A 282 27.33 -14.22 -8.31
C ILE A 282 28.31 -13.65 -9.33
N GLU A 283 29.42 -14.35 -9.54
CA GLU A 283 30.46 -13.92 -10.47
C GLU A 283 30.42 -14.73 -11.76
N ASN A 284 30.72 -14.05 -12.88
CA ASN A 284 30.82 -14.64 -14.21
C ASN A 284 29.61 -15.51 -14.65
N PRO A 285 28.34 -15.09 -14.42
CA PRO A 285 27.21 -15.86 -14.92
C PRO A 285 27.24 -15.89 -16.45
N SER A 286 26.90 -17.04 -17.02
CA SER A 286 26.84 -17.20 -18.48
C SER A 286 25.67 -16.40 -19.08
N ASN A 287 25.69 -16.17 -20.39
CA ASN A 287 24.55 -15.55 -21.06
C ASN A 287 23.29 -16.42 -20.95
N ASP A 288 23.42 -17.74 -20.90
CA ASP A 288 22.29 -18.66 -20.76
C ASP A 288 21.69 -18.58 -19.35
N ASP A 289 22.52 -18.46 -18.30
CA ASP A 289 22.04 -18.19 -16.94
C ASP A 289 21.26 -16.86 -16.89
N CYS A 290 21.80 -15.81 -17.51
CA CYS A 290 21.17 -14.49 -17.53
C CYS A 290 19.83 -14.52 -18.29
N LYS A 291 19.74 -15.21 -19.43
CA LYS A 291 18.49 -15.38 -20.19
C LYS A 291 17.45 -16.17 -19.42
N ALA A 292 17.88 -17.22 -18.71
CA ALA A 292 16.98 -18.01 -17.88
C ALA A 292 16.37 -17.17 -16.75
N ILE A 293 17.20 -16.38 -16.06
CA ILE A 293 16.75 -15.44 -15.02
C ILE A 293 15.81 -14.39 -15.62
N GLN A 294 16.17 -13.78 -16.75
CA GLN A 294 15.34 -12.79 -17.44
C GLN A 294 13.96 -13.34 -17.82
N THR A 295 13.90 -14.60 -18.29
CA THR A 295 12.64 -15.26 -18.65
C THR A 295 11.73 -15.43 -17.42
N VAL A 296 12.30 -15.86 -16.29
CA VAL A 296 11.55 -16.03 -15.04
C VAL A 296 11.10 -14.68 -14.48
N VAL A 297 11.98 -13.66 -14.48
CA VAL A 297 11.65 -12.30 -14.06
C VAL A 297 10.49 -11.73 -14.86
N HIS A 298 10.54 -11.87 -16.20
CA HIS A 298 9.47 -11.41 -17.08
C HIS A 298 8.14 -12.11 -16.77
N ALA A 299 8.16 -13.43 -16.55
CA ALA A 299 6.97 -14.18 -16.19
C ALA A 299 6.37 -13.72 -14.85
N ILE A 300 7.19 -13.49 -13.83
CA ILE A 300 6.76 -13.02 -12.50
C ILE A 300 6.16 -11.63 -12.59
N GLY A 301 6.87 -10.67 -13.21
CA GLY A 301 6.43 -9.29 -13.34
C GLY A 301 5.15 -9.17 -14.16
N LYS A 302 5.08 -9.85 -15.32
CA LYS A 302 3.88 -9.89 -16.16
C LYS A 302 2.70 -10.51 -15.43
N ARG A 303 2.89 -11.60 -14.68
CA ARG A 303 1.84 -12.20 -13.85
C ARG A 303 1.32 -11.21 -12.80
N ALA A 304 2.21 -10.54 -12.08
CA ALA A 304 1.86 -9.58 -11.05
C ALA A 304 1.04 -8.40 -11.62
N ALA A 305 1.49 -7.81 -12.72
CA ALA A 305 0.79 -6.70 -13.40
C ALA A 305 -0.58 -7.10 -13.94
N ARG A 306 -0.70 -8.31 -14.50
CA ARG A 306 -1.99 -8.81 -15.00
C ARG A 306 -2.97 -9.13 -13.86
N LEU A 307 -2.47 -9.67 -12.74
CA LEU A 307 -3.30 -9.87 -11.55
C LEU A 307 -3.73 -8.53 -10.93
N ALA A 308 -2.88 -7.50 -10.94
CA ALA A 308 -3.22 -6.15 -10.48
C ALA A 308 -4.42 -5.53 -11.22
N ALA A 309 -4.66 -5.91 -12.48
CA ALA A 309 -5.82 -5.48 -13.26
C ALA A 309 -7.15 -6.08 -12.77
N VAL A 310 -7.13 -7.24 -12.11
CA VAL A 310 -8.33 -7.99 -11.69
C VAL A 310 -9.24 -7.16 -10.78
N PRO A 311 -8.77 -6.61 -9.64
CA PRO A 311 -9.65 -5.83 -8.77
C PRO A 311 -10.13 -4.53 -9.43
N LEU A 312 -9.32 -3.91 -10.29
CA LEU A 312 -9.73 -2.74 -11.06
C LEU A 312 -10.89 -3.07 -11.98
N ALA A 313 -10.75 -4.14 -12.78
CA ALA A 313 -11.80 -4.61 -13.68
C ALA A 313 -13.07 -5.01 -12.91
N ALA A 314 -12.92 -5.70 -11.76
CA ALA A 314 -14.04 -6.12 -10.94
C ALA A 314 -14.84 -4.91 -10.40
N VAL A 315 -14.17 -3.87 -9.90
CA VAL A 315 -14.84 -2.66 -9.41
C VAL A 315 -15.51 -1.91 -10.57
N LEU A 316 -14.81 -1.72 -11.68
CA LEU A 316 -15.36 -1.05 -12.87
C LEU A 316 -16.60 -1.76 -13.42
N HIS A 317 -16.56 -3.10 -13.51
CA HIS A 317 -17.67 -3.91 -13.95
C HIS A 317 -18.83 -3.86 -12.96
N SER A 318 -18.57 -4.14 -11.67
CA SER A 318 -19.58 -4.22 -10.61
C SER A 318 -20.37 -2.92 -10.49
N THR A 319 -19.69 -1.78 -10.57
CA THR A 319 -20.30 -0.44 -10.46
C THR A 319 -20.93 0.06 -11.75
N GLY A 320 -20.62 -0.55 -12.89
CA GLY A 320 -21.07 -0.08 -14.21
C GLY A 320 -20.47 1.27 -14.61
N LYS A 321 -19.34 1.68 -14.01
CA LYS A 321 -18.78 3.03 -14.16
C LYS A 321 -18.44 3.36 -15.62
N LEU A 322 -17.95 2.39 -16.38
CA LEU A 322 -17.58 2.56 -17.80
C LEU A 322 -18.79 2.80 -18.72
N GLN A 323 -19.99 2.38 -18.31
CA GLN A 323 -21.24 2.62 -19.04
C GLN A 323 -21.85 3.97 -18.69
N LEU A 324 -21.59 4.47 -17.48
CA LEU A 324 -22.15 5.72 -16.96
C LEU A 324 -21.33 6.95 -17.36
N GLU A 325 -20.02 6.79 -17.53
CA GLU A 325 -19.09 7.90 -17.77
C GLU A 325 -18.23 7.70 -19.01
N ASP A 326 -17.86 8.81 -19.65
CA ASP A 326 -16.96 8.82 -20.81
C ASP A 326 -15.48 8.80 -20.41
N LEU A 327 -15.18 9.16 -19.16
CA LEU A 327 -13.84 9.16 -18.60
C LEU A 327 -13.92 8.72 -17.14
N VAL A 328 -13.17 7.68 -16.79
CA VAL A 328 -13.01 7.19 -15.42
C VAL A 328 -11.57 7.42 -14.99
N ASP A 329 -11.38 8.29 -13.99
CA ASP A 329 -10.05 8.60 -13.46
C ASP A 329 -9.70 7.66 -12.30
N ILE A 330 -8.51 7.06 -12.39
CA ILE A 330 -7.95 6.15 -11.39
C ILE A 330 -6.60 6.70 -10.95
N GLY A 331 -6.48 6.99 -9.66
CA GLY A 331 -5.21 7.33 -9.01
C GLY A 331 -4.45 6.06 -8.65
N VAL A 332 -3.19 5.96 -9.04
CA VAL A 332 -2.32 4.86 -8.64
C VAL A 332 -1.06 5.38 -7.97
N ASP A 333 -0.58 4.67 -6.97
CA ASP A 333 0.67 4.96 -6.27
C ASP A 333 1.37 3.64 -5.89
N GLY A 334 2.66 3.72 -5.55
CA GLY A 334 3.48 2.58 -5.16
C GLY A 334 4.59 2.23 -6.16
N SER A 335 5.62 1.58 -5.63
CA SER A 335 6.88 1.36 -6.34
C SER A 335 6.78 0.47 -7.58
N LEU A 336 5.81 -0.45 -7.67
CA LEU A 336 5.67 -1.30 -8.85
C LEU A 336 5.16 -0.50 -10.03
N VAL A 337 4.09 0.29 -9.85
CA VAL A 337 3.51 1.05 -10.96
C VAL A 337 4.39 2.23 -11.38
N GLU A 338 5.17 2.82 -10.45
CA GLU A 338 6.06 3.94 -10.76
C GLU A 338 7.40 3.50 -11.37
N PHE A 339 8.00 2.40 -10.88
CA PHE A 339 9.40 2.06 -11.22
C PHE A 339 9.57 0.70 -11.90
N TYR A 340 8.64 -0.24 -11.78
CA TYR A 340 8.81 -1.56 -12.41
C TYR A 340 8.58 -1.44 -13.92
N PRO A 341 9.54 -1.88 -14.78
CA PRO A 341 9.43 -1.67 -16.22
C PRO A 341 8.13 -2.24 -16.81
N ASN A 342 7.41 -1.39 -17.55
CA ASN A 342 6.18 -1.75 -18.28
C ASN A 342 5.04 -2.35 -17.43
N PHE A 343 5.01 -2.10 -16.11
CA PHE A 343 3.98 -2.65 -15.22
C PHE A 343 2.56 -2.17 -15.61
N GLU A 344 2.37 -0.85 -15.81
CA GLU A 344 1.09 -0.31 -16.28
C GLU A 344 0.70 -0.87 -17.65
N GLY A 345 1.66 -1.06 -18.56
CA GLY A 345 1.41 -1.63 -19.87
C GLY A 345 0.79 -3.03 -19.79
N HIS A 346 1.39 -3.92 -19.00
CA HIS A 346 0.88 -5.27 -18.77
C HIS A 346 -0.45 -5.31 -18.01
N MET A 347 -0.66 -4.36 -17.09
CA MET A 347 -1.95 -4.18 -16.41
C MET A 347 -3.04 -3.79 -17.42
N ARG A 348 -2.73 -2.85 -18.34
CA ARG A 348 -3.65 -2.45 -19.42
C ARG A 348 -3.91 -3.55 -20.44
N ASP A 349 -2.91 -4.38 -20.76
CA ASP A 349 -3.11 -5.58 -21.58
C ASP A 349 -4.20 -6.47 -20.96
N ALA A 350 -4.10 -6.75 -19.66
CA ALA A 350 -5.11 -7.55 -18.97
C ALA A 350 -6.49 -6.86 -18.95
N LEU A 351 -6.56 -5.55 -18.69
CA LEU A 351 -7.83 -4.81 -18.73
C LEU A 351 -8.51 -4.91 -20.11
N ARG A 352 -7.76 -4.84 -21.21
CA ARG A 352 -8.31 -4.98 -22.57
C ARG A 352 -8.86 -6.38 -22.84
N GLU A 353 -8.28 -7.40 -22.21
CA GLU A 353 -8.69 -8.79 -22.38
C GLU A 353 -9.92 -9.16 -21.55
N VAL A 354 -10.27 -8.39 -20.52
CA VAL A 354 -11.51 -8.58 -19.75
C VAL A 354 -12.71 -8.13 -20.61
N PRO A 355 -13.65 -9.01 -20.97
CA PRO A 355 -14.75 -8.69 -21.89
C PRO A 355 -15.59 -7.48 -21.47
N GLU A 356 -15.83 -7.31 -20.17
CA GLU A 356 -16.64 -6.25 -19.58
C GLU A 356 -15.95 -4.88 -19.62
N VAL A 357 -14.63 -4.85 -19.83
CA VAL A 357 -13.83 -3.64 -20.01
C VAL A 357 -13.51 -3.46 -21.49
N GLY A 358 -12.79 -4.41 -22.08
CA GLY A 358 -12.42 -4.40 -23.50
C GLY A 358 -11.56 -3.21 -23.92
N GLU A 359 -11.27 -3.14 -25.21
CA GLU A 359 -10.51 -2.02 -25.80
C GLU A 359 -11.23 -0.67 -25.60
N ALA A 360 -12.57 -0.67 -25.76
CA ALA A 360 -13.38 0.54 -25.65
C ALA A 360 -13.43 1.06 -24.21
N GLY A 361 -13.62 0.19 -23.21
CA GLY A 361 -13.61 0.59 -21.81
C GLY A 361 -12.22 1.03 -21.36
N ASN A 362 -11.15 0.33 -21.76
CA ASN A 362 -9.79 0.76 -21.41
C ASN A 362 -9.43 2.15 -21.94
N LYS A 363 -9.96 2.57 -23.11
CA LYS A 363 -9.79 3.94 -23.63
C LYS A 363 -10.46 5.02 -22.78
N LYS A 364 -11.50 4.66 -22.02
CA LYS A 364 -12.14 5.55 -21.05
C LYS A 364 -11.39 5.64 -19.72
N ILE A 365 -10.42 4.76 -19.46
CA ILE A 365 -9.69 4.72 -18.18
C ILE A 365 -8.44 5.59 -18.26
N ARG A 366 -8.43 6.66 -17.46
CA ARG A 366 -7.24 7.48 -17.22
C ARG A 366 -6.60 7.04 -15.93
N ILE A 367 -5.42 6.44 -16.04
CA ILE A 367 -4.58 6.08 -14.90
C ILE A 367 -3.59 7.21 -14.71
N GLY A 368 -3.50 7.76 -13.50
CA GLY A 368 -2.56 8.81 -13.16
C GLY A 368 -1.84 8.53 -11.86
N ILE A 369 -0.52 8.74 -11.87
CA ILE A 369 0.29 8.64 -10.66
C ILE A 369 -0.17 9.72 -9.66
N SER A 370 -0.53 9.29 -8.46
CA SER A 370 -0.89 10.17 -7.36
C SER A 370 0.22 10.15 -6.33
N LYS A 371 1.24 10.98 -6.56
CA LYS A 371 2.38 11.10 -5.65
C LYS A 371 1.92 11.60 -4.29
N ASP A 372 2.37 10.93 -3.23
CA ASP A 372 2.11 11.30 -1.84
C ASP A 372 0.61 11.26 -1.45
N GLY A 373 -0.08 10.19 -1.84
CA GLY A 373 -1.44 9.92 -1.37
C GLY A 373 -1.54 9.86 0.16
N SER A 374 -0.52 9.31 0.81
CA SER A 374 -0.46 9.16 2.26
C SER A 374 -0.23 10.46 3.04
N GLY A 375 0.42 11.47 2.45
CA GLY A 375 0.65 12.77 3.08
C GLY A 375 -0.42 13.78 2.68
N VAL A 376 -0.44 14.18 1.41
CA VAL A 376 -1.41 15.17 0.87
C VAL A 376 -2.85 14.70 1.07
N GLY A 377 -3.14 13.44 0.73
CA GLY A 377 -4.49 12.89 0.88
C GLY A 377 -4.95 12.89 2.34
N ALA A 378 -4.04 12.59 3.28
CA ALA A 378 -4.37 12.61 4.71
C ALA A 378 -4.67 14.02 5.22
N ALA A 379 -3.87 15.00 4.81
CA ALA A 379 -4.11 16.41 5.16
C ALA A 379 -5.45 16.91 4.60
N LEU A 380 -5.81 16.52 3.36
CA LEU A 380 -7.10 16.86 2.76
C LEU A 380 -8.28 16.23 3.53
N ILE A 381 -8.15 14.97 3.96
CA ILE A 381 -9.20 14.30 4.74
C ILE A 381 -9.33 14.95 6.12
N ALA A 382 -8.21 15.29 6.78
CA ALA A 382 -8.23 16.03 8.05
C ALA A 382 -8.94 17.39 7.90
N LEU A 383 -8.69 18.11 6.80
CA LEU A 383 -9.38 19.37 6.50
C LEU A 383 -10.90 19.18 6.32
N VAL A 384 -11.32 18.12 5.64
CA VAL A 384 -12.76 17.81 5.46
C VAL A 384 -13.39 17.44 6.80
N ALA A 385 -12.74 16.58 7.60
CA ALA A 385 -13.19 16.17 8.93
C ALA A 385 -13.41 17.38 9.85
N SER A 386 -12.43 18.27 9.90
CA SER A 386 -12.48 19.49 10.72
C SER A 386 -13.65 20.42 10.33
N LYS A 387 -13.90 20.57 9.02
CA LYS A 387 -15.04 21.34 8.51
C LYS A 387 -16.40 20.72 8.84
N GLU A 388 -16.49 19.39 8.91
CA GLU A 388 -17.72 18.70 9.30
C GLU A 388 -17.98 18.81 10.80
N ASP A 389 -16.95 18.69 11.63
CA ASP A 389 -17.08 18.85 13.07
C ASP A 389 -17.45 20.30 13.45
N ALA A 390 -16.89 21.30 12.76
CA ALA A 390 -17.28 22.71 12.92
C ALA A 390 -18.75 23.00 12.53
N LYS A 391 -19.39 22.14 11.72
CA LYS A 391 -20.81 22.27 11.34
C LYS A 391 -21.76 21.59 12.34
N LYS A 392 -21.27 20.73 13.23
CA LYS A 392 -22.12 20.11 14.27
C LYS A 392 -22.41 21.17 15.34
N PRO A 393 -23.68 21.43 15.69
CA PRO A 393 -23.99 22.38 16.75
C PRO A 393 -23.35 21.91 18.06
N ASN A 394 -22.69 22.83 18.76
CA ASN A 394 -22.04 22.61 20.04
C ASN A 394 -23.07 22.09 21.06
N THR A 395 -23.25 20.77 21.17
CA THR A 395 -24.03 20.14 22.26
C THR A 395 -23.17 19.91 23.50
N SER A 396 -22.12 20.72 23.69
CA SER A 396 -21.27 20.78 24.88
C SER A 396 -21.86 21.67 25.98
N GLY A 397 -23.20 21.72 26.07
CA GLY A 397 -23.93 22.37 27.15
C GLY A 397 -24.76 21.35 27.94
N LEU A 398 -24.14 20.27 28.44
CA LEU A 398 -24.70 19.36 29.45
C LEU A 398 -23.58 18.42 29.95
N ARG A 399 -22.53 18.96 30.59
CA ARG A 399 -21.78 18.18 31.59
C ARG A 399 -22.50 18.38 32.92
N GLY A 400 -23.20 17.33 33.34
CA GLY A 400 -23.84 17.26 34.64
C GLY A 400 -22.81 17.11 35.75
N GLN A 401 -23.05 17.92 36.80
CA GLN A 401 -22.47 17.95 38.15
C GLN A 401 -20.99 18.32 38.29
#